data_AF-T0M0W8-F1
#
_entry.id   AF-T0M0W8-F1
#
_cell.length_a   1.000
_cell.length_b   1.000
_cell.length_c   1.000
_cell.angle_alpha   90.00
_cell.angle_beta   90.00
_cell.angle_gamma   90.00
#
_symmetry.space_group_name_H-M   'P 1'
#
loop_
_entity.id
_entity.type
_entity.pdbx_description
1 polymer ?
#
loop_
_entity_poly.entity_id
_entity_poly.type
_entity_poly.pdbx_seq_one_letter_code
_entity_poly.pdbx_strand_id
1 'polypeptide(L)'
;MTEKNEKLTIRISNEELEEIDSFLSYNSNYASRSEFIRLAVLEYISIKRVGIITKNNSIHPDPVIEKAVSRMVAAGFYKSIDSAYEEIIKEAWRHNLISEMLKNTDDEYSKIEKILEGEKKYDKQ
;
A
#
# COMPACT_ATOMS: atom_id res chain seq x y z
N MET A 1 15.86 16.07 -21.01
CA MET A 1 14.46 15.82 -21.41
C MET A 1 13.59 16.69 -20.53
N THR A 2 12.80 17.58 -21.11
CA THR A 2 11.92 18.49 -20.36
C THR A 2 10.76 17.67 -19.79
N GLU A 3 10.60 17.65 -18.47
CA GLU A 3 9.45 17.02 -17.82
C GLU A 3 8.17 17.71 -18.31
N LYS A 4 7.28 16.93 -18.94
CA LYS A 4 5.95 17.42 -19.32
C LYS A 4 5.06 17.43 -18.08
N ASN A 5 4.86 18.61 -17.52
CA ASN A 5 3.94 18.84 -16.42
C ASN A 5 2.58 19.29 -16.95
N GLU A 6 1.50 18.67 -16.46
CA GLU A 6 0.11 19.00 -16.80
C GLU A 6 -0.57 19.74 -15.64
N LYS A 7 -1.47 20.68 -15.94
CA LYS A 7 -2.22 21.44 -14.93
C LYS A 7 -3.62 20.85 -14.75
N LEU A 8 -3.93 20.45 -13.52
CA LEU A 8 -5.27 20.03 -13.09
C LEU A 8 -6.00 21.20 -12.41
N THR A 9 -7.29 21.39 -12.72
CA THR A 9 -8.17 22.32 -11.99
C THR A 9 -9.21 21.52 -11.23
N ILE A 10 -9.34 21.77 -9.93
CA ILE A 10 -10.26 21.04 -9.04
C ILE A 10 -11.29 22.05 -8.52
N ARG A 11 -12.56 21.66 -8.49
CA ARG A 11 -13.62 22.42 -7.83
C ARG A 11 -13.77 21.89 -6.41
N ILE A 12 -13.55 22.75 -5.42
CA ILE A 12 -13.70 22.49 -3.99
C ILE A 12 -14.40 23.69 -3.35
N SER A 13 -15.01 23.48 -2.18
CA SER A 13 -15.56 24.56 -1.36
C SER A 13 -14.45 25.39 -0.70
N ASN A 14 -14.79 26.59 -0.25
CA ASN A 14 -13.85 27.43 0.50
C ASN A 14 -13.48 26.80 1.85
N GLU A 15 -14.44 26.16 2.53
CA GLU A 15 -14.21 25.50 3.82
C GLU A 15 -13.19 24.36 3.69
N GLU A 16 -13.31 23.52 2.66
CA GLU A 16 -12.33 22.46 2.37
C GLU A 16 -10.94 23.03 2.04
N LEU A 17 -10.88 24.17 1.33
CA LEU A 17 -9.60 24.83 1.03
C LEU A 17 -8.94 25.40 2.29
N GLU A 18 -9.71 26.02 3.17
CA GLU A 18 -9.24 26.56 4.44
C GLU A 18 -8.73 25.46 5.38
N GLU A 19 -9.38 24.28 5.37
CA GLU A 19 -8.91 23.12 6.11
C GLU A 19 -7.56 22.61 5.58
N ILE A 20 -7.40 22.51 4.26
CA ILE A 20 -6.12 22.14 3.63
C ILE A 20 -5.02 23.15 4.00
N ASP A 21 -5.32 24.44 3.95
CA ASP A 21 -4.37 25.49 4.31
C ASP A 21 -3.97 25.45 5.78
N SER A 22 -4.95 25.24 6.65
CA SER A 22 -4.73 25.09 8.08
C SER A 22 -3.83 23.89 8.34
N PHE A 23 -4.12 22.74 7.73
CA PHE A 23 -3.30 21.54 7.85
C PHE A 23 -1.84 21.78 7.42
N LEU A 24 -1.62 22.45 6.29
CA LEU A 24 -0.28 22.74 5.77
C LEU A 24 0.49 23.73 6.66
N SER A 25 -0.20 24.65 7.34
CA SER A 25 0.45 25.60 8.24
C SER A 25 1.04 24.93 9.50
N TYR A 26 0.43 23.84 9.96
CA TYR A 26 0.93 23.04 11.09
C TYR A 26 1.88 21.91 10.71
N ASN A 27 1.91 21.52 9.42
CA ASN A 27 2.69 20.38 8.94
C ASN A 27 3.65 20.80 7.82
N SER A 28 4.85 21.23 8.19
CA SER A 28 5.89 21.77 7.28
C SER A 28 6.56 20.73 6.36
N ASN A 29 6.04 19.50 6.29
CA ASN A 29 6.60 18.43 5.46
C ASN A 29 6.25 18.59 3.97
N TYR A 30 5.40 19.55 3.62
CA TYR A 30 4.99 19.81 2.25
C TYR A 30 5.37 21.25 1.87
N ALA A 31 5.99 21.45 0.71
CA ALA A 31 6.40 22.76 0.25
C ALA A 31 5.25 23.55 -0.42
N SER A 32 4.18 22.88 -0.86
CA SER A 32 3.02 23.53 -1.48
C SER A 32 1.74 22.70 -1.45
N ARG A 33 0.58 23.34 -1.65
CA ARG A 33 -0.72 22.66 -1.86
C ARG A 33 -0.66 21.63 -3.00
N SER A 34 -0.02 22.00 -4.11
CA SER A 34 0.11 21.12 -5.28
C SER A 34 0.92 19.87 -4.97
N GLU A 35 2.01 20.01 -4.19
CA GLU A 35 2.80 18.88 -3.75
C GLU A 35 2.02 17.98 -2.79
N PHE A 36 1.35 18.57 -1.80
CA PHE A 36 0.52 17.85 -0.85
C PHE A 36 -0.57 17.03 -1.55
N ILE A 37 -1.37 17.67 -2.42
CA ILE A 37 -2.45 17.01 -3.15
C ILE A 37 -1.90 15.91 -4.05
N ARG A 38 -0.79 16.15 -4.76
CA ARG A 38 -0.15 15.14 -5.61
C ARG A 38 0.27 13.92 -4.80
N LEU A 39 0.94 14.12 -3.66
CA LEU A 39 1.41 13.02 -2.81
C LEU A 39 0.24 12.26 -2.18
N ALA A 40 -0.76 12.95 -1.64
CA ALA A 40 -1.94 12.33 -1.05
C ALA A 40 -2.72 11.49 -2.07
N VAL A 41 -2.90 11.99 -3.30
CA VAL A 41 -3.58 11.25 -4.37
C VAL A 41 -2.78 10.03 -4.80
N LEU A 42 -1.46 10.16 -4.97
CA LEU A 42 -0.60 9.03 -5.34
C LEU A 42 -0.55 7.97 -4.24
N GLU A 43 -0.50 8.38 -2.98
CA GLU A 43 -0.56 7.48 -1.82
C GLU A 43 -1.89 6.73 -1.79
N TYR A 44 -3.02 7.44 -1.91
CA TYR A 44 -4.34 6.83 -1.99
C TYR A 44 -4.44 5.82 -3.14
N ILE A 45 -3.96 6.19 -4.32
CA ILE A 45 -3.92 5.29 -5.49
C ILE A 45 -3.05 4.06 -5.22
N SER A 46 -1.88 4.24 -4.59
CA SER A 46 -0.99 3.14 -4.25
C SER A 46 -1.67 2.15 -3.31
N ILE A 47 -2.30 2.64 -2.24
CA ILE A 47 -3.08 1.86 -1.27
C ILE A 47 -4.20 1.06 -1.97
N LYS A 48 -4.84 1.64 -2.98
CA LYS A 48 -5.94 1.00 -3.71
C LYS A 48 -5.49 0.04 -4.82
N ARG A 49 -4.35 0.28 -5.47
CA ARG A 49 -3.86 -0.57 -6.57
C ARG A 49 -3.15 -1.82 -6.10
N VAL A 50 -2.48 -1.72 -4.97
CA VAL A 50 -1.76 -2.84 -4.39
C VAL A 50 -2.12 -2.84 -2.91
N GLY A 51 -2.55 -3.97 -2.38
CA GLY A 51 -2.69 -4.16 -0.92
C GLY A 51 -1.30 -4.15 -0.24
N ILE A 52 -0.51 -3.11 -0.49
CA ILE A 52 0.87 -2.94 -0.05
C ILE A 52 0.92 -1.82 0.97
N ILE A 53 1.20 -2.29 2.19
CA ILE A 53 1.89 -1.66 3.32
C ILE A 53 2.54 -0.32 2.94
N THR A 54 1.95 0.76 3.44
CA THR A 54 2.56 2.10 3.46
C THR A 54 3.72 2.18 4.46
N LYS A 55 4.57 3.22 4.34
CA LYS A 55 5.70 3.49 5.26
C LYS A 55 5.30 3.60 6.74
N ASN A 56 4.05 3.94 7.01
CA ASN A 56 3.41 3.64 8.30
C ASN A 56 2.81 2.25 8.16
N ASN A 57 3.32 1.30 8.95
CA ASN A 57 3.11 -0.16 8.97
C ASN A 57 1.64 -0.66 9.05
N SER A 58 0.67 0.15 8.66
CA SER A 58 -0.76 -0.14 8.67
C SER A 58 -1.11 -1.10 7.53
N ILE A 59 -1.26 -2.38 7.86
CA ILE A 59 -1.82 -3.36 6.93
C ILE A 59 -3.26 -2.94 6.63
N HIS A 60 -3.57 -2.73 5.35
CA HIS A 60 -4.93 -2.45 4.87
C HIS A 60 -5.41 -3.66 4.07
N PRO A 61 -6.09 -4.62 4.72
CA PRO A 61 -6.53 -5.84 4.07
C PRO A 61 -7.68 -5.56 3.09
N ASP A 62 -7.91 -6.52 2.20
CA ASP A 62 -9.04 -6.49 1.28
C ASP A 62 -10.38 -6.35 2.06
N PRO A 63 -11.37 -5.57 1.55
CA PRO A 63 -12.64 -5.36 2.25
C PRO A 63 -13.40 -6.64 2.60
N VAL A 64 -13.23 -7.71 1.83
CA VAL A 64 -13.83 -9.03 2.12
C VAL A 64 -13.17 -9.64 3.36
N ILE A 65 -11.84 -9.55 3.44
CA ILE A 65 -11.06 -10.05 4.59
C ILE A 65 -11.37 -9.20 5.83
N GLU A 66 -11.41 -7.88 5.70
CA GLU A 66 -11.75 -6.97 6.79
C GLU A 66 -13.14 -7.26 7.36
N LYS A 67 -14.13 -7.50 6.49
CA LYS A 67 -15.48 -7.89 6.89
C LYS A 67 -15.53 -9.24 7.59
N ALA A 68 -14.74 -10.22 7.14
CA ALA A 68 -14.65 -11.53 7.77
C ALA A 68 -14.05 -11.42 9.18
N VAL A 69 -12.93 -10.70 9.32
CA VAL A 69 -12.26 -10.47 10.60
C VAL A 69 -13.17 -9.69 11.56
N SER A 70 -13.84 -8.65 11.08
CA SER A 70 -14.79 -7.87 11.88
C SER A 70 -15.94 -8.72 12.45
N ARG A 71 -16.45 -9.70 11.68
CA ARG A 71 -17.47 -10.64 12.17
C ARG A 71 -16.93 -11.55 13.28
N MET A 72 -15.69 -12.00 13.18
CA MET A 72 -15.08 -12.86 14.19
C MET A 72 -14.84 -12.11 15.50
N VAL A 73 -14.42 -10.84 15.42
CA VAL A 73 -14.31 -9.95 16.59
C VAL A 73 -15.68 -9.70 17.21
N ALA A 74 -16.69 -9.37 16.40
CA ALA A 74 -18.05 -9.14 16.88
C ALA A 74 -18.68 -10.38 17.54
N ALA A 75 -18.31 -11.58 17.09
CA ALA A 75 -18.72 -12.85 17.69
C ALA A 75 -17.91 -13.24 18.95
N GLY A 76 -16.94 -12.43 19.36
CA GLY A 76 -16.16 -12.61 20.59
C GLY A 76 -14.98 -13.58 20.48
N PHE A 77 -14.61 -14.03 19.27
CA PHE A 77 -13.45 -14.90 19.08
C PHE A 77 -12.13 -14.17 19.34
N TYR A 78 -12.09 -12.85 19.11
CA TYR A 78 -10.91 -12.02 19.32
C TYR A 78 -11.28 -10.73 20.05
N LYS A 79 -10.32 -10.18 20.80
CA LYS A 79 -10.51 -8.96 21.61
C LYS A 79 -10.57 -7.68 20.78
N SER A 80 -9.87 -7.66 19.65
CA SER A 80 -9.81 -6.55 18.71
C SER A 80 -9.45 -7.07 17.32
N ILE A 81 -9.63 -6.22 16.30
CA ILE A 81 -9.23 -6.52 14.91
C ILE A 81 -7.71 -6.78 14.85
N ASP A 82 -6.90 -5.96 15.53
CA ASP A 82 -5.44 -6.15 15.57
C ASP A 82 -5.06 -7.49 16.21
N SER A 83 -5.72 -7.86 17.31
CA SER A 83 -5.52 -9.16 17.97
C SER A 83 -5.90 -10.33 17.07
N ALA A 84 -6.91 -10.16 16.20
CA ALA A 84 -7.29 -11.18 15.23
C ALA A 84 -6.21 -11.33 14.14
N TYR A 85 -5.69 -10.22 13.59
CA TYR A 85 -4.59 -10.28 12.62
C TYR A 85 -3.34 -10.93 13.20
N GLU A 86 -2.97 -10.57 14.43
CA GLU A 86 -1.79 -11.14 15.08
C GLU A 86 -1.91 -12.65 15.24
N GLU A 87 -3.07 -13.16 15.67
CA GLU A 87 -3.29 -14.59 15.86
C GLU A 87 -3.34 -15.35 14.52
N ILE A 88 -3.98 -14.77 13.50
CA ILE A 88 -4.00 -15.35 12.14
C ILE A 88 -2.58 -15.46 11.58
N ILE A 89 -1.76 -14.42 11.75
CA ILE A 89 -0.36 -14.43 11.27
C ILE A 89 0.47 -15.46 12.06
N LYS A 90 0.30 -15.55 13.38
CA LYS A 90 0.97 -16.58 14.21
C LYS A 90 0.61 -17.99 13.80
N GLU A 91 -0.67 -18.23 13.50
CA GLU A 91 -1.13 -19.55 13.08
C GLU A 91 -0.59 -19.88 11.68
N ALA A 92 -0.65 -18.93 10.73
CA ALA A 92 -0.04 -19.11 9.42
C ALA A 92 1.47 -19.39 9.49
N TRP A 93 2.18 -18.79 10.46
CA TRP A 93 3.58 -19.09 10.72
C TRP A 93 3.78 -20.52 11.25
N ARG A 94 2.95 -20.97 12.21
CA ARG A 94 3.01 -22.34 12.77
C ARG A 94 2.81 -23.41 11.72
N HIS A 95 1.94 -23.16 10.74
CA HIS A 95 1.68 -24.08 9.63
C HIS A 95 2.69 -23.96 8.48
N ASN A 96 3.80 -23.22 8.66
CA ASN A 96 4.83 -22.93 7.65
C ASN A 96 4.29 -22.29 6.36
N LEU A 97 3.04 -21.82 6.32
CA LEU A 97 2.42 -21.22 5.13
C LEU A 97 3.20 -19.97 4.71
N ILE A 98 3.62 -19.14 5.68
CA ILE A 98 4.41 -17.94 5.40
C ILE A 98 5.76 -18.31 4.81
N SER A 99 6.45 -19.32 5.37
CA SER A 99 7.74 -19.77 4.87
C SER A 99 7.66 -20.37 3.47
N GLU A 100 6.60 -21.14 3.18
CA GLU A 100 6.34 -21.68 1.83
C GLU A 100 6.01 -20.57 0.82
N MET A 101 5.18 -19.60 1.20
CA MET A 101 4.86 -18.46 0.35
C MET A 101 6.11 -17.63 0.02
N LEU A 102 6.96 -17.36 1.01
CA LEU A 102 8.22 -16.64 0.81
C LEU A 102 9.17 -17.42 -0.11
N LYS A 103 9.30 -18.73 0.09
CA LYS A 103 10.14 -19.59 -0.76
C LYS A 103 9.64 -19.64 -2.20
N ASN A 104 8.34 -19.80 -2.41
CA ASN A 104 7.75 -19.82 -3.75
C ASN A 104 7.94 -18.47 -4.47
N THR A 105 7.86 -17.37 -3.74
CA THR A 105 8.09 -16.03 -4.28
C THR A 105 9.56 -15.83 -4.69
N ASP A 106 10.51 -16.32 -3.89
CA ASP A 106 11.95 -16.26 -4.19
C ASP A 106 12.33 -17.12 -5.40
N ASP A 107 11.70 -18.30 -5.54
CA ASP A 107 11.85 -19.17 -6.70
C ASP A 107 11.28 -18.54 -7.99
N GLU A 108 10.15 -17.82 -7.90
CA GLU A 108 9.57 -17.08 -9.02
C GLU A 108 10.44 -15.87 -9.41
N TYR A 109 10.94 -15.10 -8.45
CA TYR A 109 11.87 -14.01 -8.70
C TYR A 109 13.16 -14.50 -9.37
N SER A 110 13.74 -15.58 -8.87
CA SER A 110 14.94 -16.21 -9.44
C SER A 110 14.71 -16.72 -10.88
N LYS A 111 13.50 -17.17 -11.21
CA LYS A 111 13.14 -17.55 -12.59
C LYS A 111 13.02 -16.34 -13.51
N ILE A 112 12.38 -15.26 -13.04
CA ILE A 112 12.24 -14.01 -13.81
C ILE A 112 13.62 -13.40 -14.08
N GLU A 113 14.51 -13.39 -13.08
CA GLU A 113 15.87 -12.86 -13.22
C GLU A 113 16.68 -13.65 -14.27
N LYS A 114 16.59 -14.99 -14.26
CA LYS A 114 17.22 -15.84 -15.29
C LYS A 114 16.68 -15.63 -16.69
N ILE A 115 15.37 -15.37 -16.84
CA ILE A 115 14.75 -15.05 -18.13
C ILE A 115 15.28 -13.71 -18.65
N LEU A 116 15.34 -12.69 -17.79
CA LEU A 116 15.87 -11.36 -18.12
C LEU A 116 17.36 -11.37 -18.45
N GLU A 117 18.16 -12.21 -17.77
CA GLU A 117 19.57 -12.42 -18.12
C GLU A 117 19.76 -13.20 -19.42
N GLY A 118 18.85 -14.13 -19.72
CA GLY A 118 18.80 -14.87 -20.98
C GLY A 118 18.49 -13.95 -22.17
N GLU A 119 17.47 -13.10 -22.06
CA GLU A 119 17.09 -12.14 -23.11
C GLU A 119 18.20 -11.13 -23.42
N LYS A 120 18.91 -10.63 -22.40
CA LYS A 120 20.08 -9.75 -22.58
C LYS A 120 21.24 -10.38 -23.36
N LYS A 121 21.32 -11.72 -23.45
CA LYS A 121 22.32 -12.42 -24.26
C LYS A 121 21.92 -12.57 -25.73
N TYR A 122 20.63 -12.51 -26.06
CA TYR A 122 20.13 -12.59 -27.44
C TYR A 122 20.19 -11.23 -28.16
N ASP A 123 20.05 -10.11 -27.44
CA ASP A 123 20.16 -8.76 -28.01
C ASP A 123 21.61 -8.31 -28.35
N LYS A 124 22.62 -9.17 -28.11
CA LYS A 124 24.04 -8.89 -28.38
C LYS A 124 24.65 -9.71 -29.53
N GLN A 125 23.85 -10.46 -30.29
CA GLN A 125 24.28 -11.15 -31.51
C GLN A 125 23.84 -10.42 -32.78
#